data_AF-S4R834-F1
#
_entry.id   AF-S4R834-F1
#
_cell.length_a   1.000
_cell.length_b   1.000
_cell.length_c   1.000
_cell.angle_alpha   90.00
_cell.angle_beta   90.00
_cell.angle_gamma   90.00
#
_symmetry.space_group_name_H-M   'P 1'
#
loop_
_entity.id
_entity.type
_entity.pdbx_description
1 polymer ?
#
loop_
_entity_poly.entity_id
_entity_poly.type
_entity_poly.pdbx_seq_one_letter_code
_entity_poly.pdbx_strand_id
1 'polypeptide(L)'
;CFLCAASNRPITLTVAKCWDPTPRGYFTIPRSEPVRPIDPAAWVSHTAAMTGAYPYGFDELHLSIHSDMATVVKAMASPESGLEVRDRMWLKITIPNAFIGSDLVDWLFNHLEGFQDRRDARKYACNLLKAGLIRHTVNKITFSEQCYYIFGDLCGS
;
A
#
# COMPACT_ATOMS: atom_id res chain seq x y z
N CYS A 1 -29.27 -24.21 17.48
CA CYS A 1 -29.31 -25.01 18.74
C CYS A 1 -29.07 -26.45 18.34
N PHE A 2 -27.93 -27.10 18.61
CA PHE A 2 -27.31 -27.32 19.91
C PHE A 2 -25.77 -27.43 19.81
N LEU A 3 -25.14 -26.87 20.84
CA LEU A 3 -23.77 -26.95 21.36
C LEU A 3 -22.73 -27.87 20.68
N CYS A 4 -21.60 -27.26 20.28
CA CYS A 4 -20.29 -27.91 20.28
C CYS A 4 -19.86 -28.12 21.75
N ALA A 5 -19.74 -29.37 22.18
CA ALA A 5 -19.11 -29.73 23.43
C ALA A 5 -17.59 -29.64 23.28
N ALA A 6 -16.95 -28.73 24.01
CA ALA A 6 -15.50 -28.69 24.16
C ALA A 6 -15.05 -29.90 25.00
N SER A 7 -14.57 -30.94 24.34
CA SER A 7 -13.92 -32.08 24.97
C SER A 7 -12.46 -31.71 25.28
N ASN A 8 -12.17 -31.48 26.56
CA ASN A 8 -10.83 -31.22 27.10
C ASN A 8 -9.99 -32.52 27.07
N ARG A 9 -9.39 -32.86 25.92
CA ARG A 9 -8.45 -33.99 25.78
C ARG A 9 -7.04 -33.45 25.49
N PRO A 10 -5.98 -34.03 26.09
CA PRO A 10 -4.61 -33.64 25.79
C PRO A 10 -4.29 -33.95 24.32
N ILE A 11 -3.74 -32.95 23.61
CA ILE A 11 -3.36 -33.05 22.20
C ILE A 11 -2.07 -33.87 22.12
N THR A 12 -2.15 -35.09 21.60
CA THR A 12 -0.96 -35.91 21.34
C THR A 12 -0.33 -35.47 20.02
N LEU A 13 0.86 -34.86 20.08
CA LEU A 13 1.64 -34.50 18.89
C LEU A 13 2.48 -35.71 18.45
N THR A 14 2.13 -36.33 17.33
CA THR A 14 2.94 -37.39 16.72
C THR A 14 3.88 -36.76 15.69
N VAL A 15 5.19 -36.80 15.98
CA VAL A 15 6.23 -36.39 15.01
C VAL A 15 6.35 -37.48 13.94
N ALA A 16 5.98 -37.18 12.71
CA ALA A 16 6.27 -38.04 11.57
C ALA A 16 7.74 -37.84 11.15
N LYS A 17 8.60 -38.82 11.46
CA LYS A 17 9.92 -38.95 10.84
C LYS A 17 9.74 -39.64 9.49
N CYS A 18 9.68 -38.88 8.41
CA CYS A 18 9.79 -39.42 7.06
C CYS A 18 11.27 -39.76 6.79
N TRP A 19 11.66 -40.99 7.13
CA TRP A 19 12.97 -41.55 6.76
C TRP A 19 12.84 -42.28 5.43
N ASP A 20 13.31 -41.68 4.34
CA ASP A 20 13.46 -42.34 3.04
C ASP A 20 14.94 -42.81 2.91
N PRO A 21 15.22 -44.10 2.62
CA PRO A 21 16.58 -44.64 2.58
C PRO A 21 17.34 -44.36 1.27
N THR A 22 16.82 -43.57 0.33
CA THR A 22 17.48 -43.35 -0.97
C THR A 22 17.76 -41.89 -1.33
N PRO A 23 19.01 -41.40 -1.24
CA PRO A 23 19.32 -39.99 -1.50
C PRO A 23 19.60 -39.78 -2.99
N ARG A 24 18.58 -39.38 -3.76
CA ARG A 24 18.82 -38.82 -5.11
C ARG A 24 19.04 -37.32 -5.02
N GLY A 25 20.30 -36.96 -4.76
CA GLY A 25 21.03 -35.87 -5.43
C GLY A 25 20.32 -34.54 -5.66
N TYR A 26 19.54 -34.03 -4.70
CA TYR A 26 19.03 -32.65 -4.74
C TYR A 26 19.40 -31.92 -3.45
N PHE A 27 20.71 -31.68 -3.28
CA PHE A 27 21.19 -30.66 -2.36
C PHE A 27 22.53 -30.14 -2.88
N THR A 28 22.47 -29.32 -3.92
CA THR A 28 23.58 -28.42 -4.21
C THR A 28 23.57 -27.33 -3.14
N ILE A 29 24.40 -27.52 -2.11
CA ILE A 29 24.72 -26.51 -1.11
C ILE A 29 25.32 -25.31 -1.84
N PRO A 30 24.67 -24.13 -1.88
CA PRO A 30 25.35 -22.93 -2.34
C PRO A 30 26.54 -22.69 -1.41
N ARG A 31 27.69 -22.46 -2.03
CA ARG A 31 29.01 -22.35 -1.40
C ARG A 31 28.99 -21.45 -0.15
N SER A 32 29.55 -22.00 0.93
CA SER A 32 30.37 -21.33 1.95
C SER A 32 30.12 -19.82 2.12
N GLU A 33 28.95 -19.45 2.64
CA GLU A 33 28.75 -18.11 3.19
C GLU A 33 28.88 -18.22 4.72
N PRO A 34 29.77 -17.45 5.37
CA PRO A 34 29.94 -17.51 6.81
C PRO A 34 28.62 -17.20 7.50
N VAL A 35 28.21 -18.04 8.46
CA VAL A 35 27.00 -17.82 9.26
C VAL A 35 27.18 -16.53 10.05
N ARG A 36 26.69 -15.44 9.49
CA ARG A 36 26.59 -14.14 10.15
C ARG A 36 25.50 -14.22 11.22
N PRO A 37 25.68 -13.57 12.38
CA PRO A 37 24.60 -13.39 13.35
C PRO A 37 23.36 -12.85 12.65
N ILE A 38 22.18 -13.35 13.03
CA ILE A 38 20.92 -12.82 12.55
C ILE A 38 20.87 -11.35 12.95
N ASP A 39 20.80 -10.48 11.94
CA ASP A 39 20.62 -9.06 12.14
C ASP A 39 19.26 -8.84 12.85
N PRO A 40 19.21 -8.13 13.99
CA PRO A 40 17.94 -7.82 14.65
C PRO A 40 16.91 -7.19 13.70
N ALA A 41 17.36 -6.42 12.69
CA ALA A 41 16.49 -5.83 11.68
C ALA A 41 15.85 -6.87 10.74
N ALA A 42 16.50 -8.01 10.50
CA ALA A 42 15.97 -9.09 9.68
C ALA A 42 14.80 -9.80 10.38
N TRP A 43 14.88 -9.98 11.71
CA TRP A 43 13.78 -10.56 12.50
C TRP A 43 12.54 -9.66 12.50
N VAL A 44 12.74 -8.35 12.66
CA VAL A 44 11.65 -7.36 12.61
C VAL A 44 10.98 -7.37 11.24
N SER A 45 11.76 -7.45 10.15
CA SER A 45 11.24 -7.52 8.78
C SER A 45 10.30 -8.72 8.56
N HIS A 46 10.65 -9.91 9.07
CA HIS A 46 9.80 -11.10 8.94
C HIS A 46 8.51 -11.02 9.77
N THR A 47 8.54 -10.33 10.91
CA THR A 47 7.37 -10.17 11.78
C THR A 47 6.40 -9.10 11.23
N ALA A 48 6.94 -7.99 10.71
CA ALA A 48 6.14 -6.91 10.10
C ALA A 48 5.35 -7.39 8.87
N ALA A 49 5.89 -8.34 8.11
CA ALA A 49 5.21 -8.96 6.96
C ALA A 49 3.96 -9.76 7.37
N MET A 50 3.88 -10.26 8.61
CA MET A 50 2.73 -11.04 9.08
C MET A 50 1.65 -10.21 9.78
N THR A 51 1.98 -9.01 10.25
CA THR A 51 1.04 -8.14 10.99
C THR A 51 0.50 -6.98 10.16
N GLY A 52 1.00 -6.74 8.94
CA GLY A 52 0.61 -5.58 8.13
C GLY A 52 0.96 -4.23 8.77
N ALA A 53 1.71 -4.26 9.88
CA ALA A 53 2.22 -3.10 10.59
C ALA A 53 3.64 -2.84 10.11
N TYR A 54 3.76 -2.01 9.08
CA TYR A 54 5.04 -1.37 8.78
C TYR A 54 5.43 -0.50 9.99
N PRO A 55 6.62 -0.68 10.59
CA PRO A 55 6.98 -0.05 11.88
C PRO A 55 7.40 1.42 11.76
N TYR A 56 7.07 2.08 10.65
CA TYR A 56 7.36 3.50 10.46
C TYR A 56 6.05 4.26 10.46
N GLY A 57 5.94 5.19 11.41
CA GLY A 57 4.97 6.27 11.32
C GLY A 57 5.07 6.94 9.95
N PHE A 58 4.02 7.66 9.61
CA PHE A 58 3.79 8.32 8.33
C PHE A 58 4.99 9.13 7.77
N ASP A 59 5.96 9.49 8.63
CA ASP A 59 7.20 10.23 8.33
C ASP A 59 8.24 9.51 7.44
N GLU A 60 8.18 8.20 7.22
CA GLU A 60 9.26 7.49 6.47
C GLU A 60 8.75 6.51 5.39
N LEU A 61 7.58 6.77 4.82
CA LEU A 61 7.28 6.23 3.49
C LEU A 61 8.01 7.12 2.47
N HIS A 62 9.27 6.81 2.16
CA HIS A 62 9.95 7.33 0.97
C HIS A 62 9.19 6.85 -0.27
N LEU A 63 8.09 7.53 -0.59
CA LEU A 63 7.32 7.29 -1.79
C LEU A 63 8.09 7.95 -2.93
N SER A 64 8.28 7.19 -3.99
CA SER A 64 8.92 7.68 -5.21
C SER A 64 7.95 7.57 -6.37
N ILE A 65 8.26 8.24 -7.47
CA ILE A 65 7.56 8.08 -8.75
C ILE A 65 7.51 6.62 -9.25
N HIS A 66 8.40 5.75 -8.73
CA HIS A 66 8.47 4.32 -9.04
C HIS A 66 7.59 3.45 -8.13
N SER A 67 7.08 4.00 -7.03
CA SER A 67 6.17 3.29 -6.13
C SER A 67 4.84 2.99 -6.83
N ASP A 68 4.19 1.91 -6.42
CA ASP A 68 2.90 1.53 -6.98
C ASP A 68 1.86 2.65 -6.80
N MET A 69 1.14 2.99 -7.87
CA MET A 69 0.21 4.12 -7.87
C MET A 69 -0.93 3.92 -6.87
N ALA A 70 -1.35 2.67 -6.62
CA ALA A 70 -2.38 2.40 -5.61
C ALA A 70 -1.84 2.63 -4.20
N THR A 71 -0.55 2.38 -3.95
CA THR A 71 0.11 2.71 -2.68
C THR A 71 0.17 4.22 -2.48
N VAL A 72 0.52 4.99 -3.50
CA VAL A 72 0.50 6.46 -3.45
C VAL A 72 -0.90 6.96 -3.12
N VAL A 73 -1.94 6.40 -3.75
CA VAL A 73 -3.33 6.80 -3.50
C VAL A 73 -3.81 6.42 -2.11
N LYS A 74 -3.40 5.26 -1.58
CA LYS A 74 -3.65 4.89 -0.18
C LYS A 74 -2.96 5.86 0.79
N ALA A 75 -1.72 6.25 0.49
CA ALA A 75 -1.00 7.23 1.29
C ALA A 75 -1.73 8.58 1.29
N MET A 76 -2.19 9.05 0.12
CA MET A 76 -2.99 10.28 0.00
C MET A 76 -4.33 10.21 0.73
N ALA A 77 -4.99 9.06 0.71
CA ALA A 77 -6.28 8.85 1.35
C ALA A 77 -6.20 8.75 2.89
N SER A 78 -4.99 8.66 3.45
CA SER A 78 -4.80 8.68 4.90
C SER A 78 -5.13 10.06 5.48
N PRO A 79 -5.76 10.13 6.66
CA PRO A 79 -6.04 11.40 7.35
C PRO A 79 -4.76 12.15 7.77
N GLU A 80 -3.62 11.44 7.87
CA GLU A 80 -2.32 12.02 8.23
C GLU A 80 -1.47 12.42 7.02
N SER A 81 -2.00 12.29 5.80
CA SER A 81 -1.26 12.59 4.56
C SER A 81 -0.98 14.09 4.40
N GLY A 82 -1.79 14.97 4.98
CA GLY A 82 -1.72 16.40 4.74
C GLY A 82 -2.42 16.86 3.46
N LEU A 83 -3.05 15.95 2.69
CA LEU A 83 -3.95 16.34 1.59
C LEU A 83 -5.31 16.77 2.16
N GLU A 84 -5.82 17.94 1.76
CA GLU A 84 -7.12 18.45 2.22
C GLU A 84 -8.32 17.72 1.59
N VAL A 85 -8.61 16.51 2.09
CA VAL A 85 -9.78 15.72 1.68
C VAL A 85 -10.95 16.07 2.61
N ARG A 86 -11.95 16.78 2.11
CA ARG A 86 -13.12 17.21 2.90
C ARG A 86 -14.40 17.21 2.08
N ASP A 87 -15.53 17.21 2.77
CA ASP A 87 -16.83 17.38 2.13
C ASP A 87 -16.97 18.83 1.64
N ARG A 88 -17.04 19.01 0.32
CA ARG A 88 -17.18 20.33 -0.29
C ARG A 88 -18.59 20.48 -0.85
N MET A 89 -19.28 21.55 -0.45
CA MET A 89 -20.58 21.90 -1.01
C MET A 89 -20.37 22.70 -2.29
N TRP A 90 -20.70 22.11 -3.44
CA TRP A 90 -20.65 22.78 -4.75
C TRP A 90 -22.07 22.81 -5.33
N LEU A 91 -22.59 24.01 -5.62
CA LEU A 91 -23.93 24.20 -6.22
C LEU A 91 -25.09 23.51 -5.47
N LYS A 92 -25.10 23.57 -4.12
CA LYS A 92 -26.08 22.92 -3.21
C LYS A 92 -25.99 21.39 -3.14
N ILE A 93 -24.96 20.78 -3.72
CA ILE A 93 -24.69 19.34 -3.62
C ILE A 93 -23.40 19.16 -2.81
N THR A 94 -23.45 18.32 -1.79
CA THR A 94 -22.26 17.94 -1.02
C THR A 94 -21.52 16.85 -1.79
N ILE A 95 -20.26 17.12 -2.16
CA ILE A 95 -19.35 16.12 -2.72
C ILE A 95 -18.52 15.59 -1.55
N PRO A 96 -18.78 14.36 -1.07
CA PRO A 96 -18.06 13.82 0.06
C PRO A 96 -16.62 13.48 -0.31
N ASN A 97 -15.69 13.63 0.65
CA ASN A 97 -14.27 13.25 0.50
C ASN A 97 -13.60 13.78 -0.78
N ALA A 98 -13.87 15.04 -1.12
CA ALA A 98 -13.32 15.67 -2.31
C ALA A 98 -12.05 16.45 -2.01
N PHE A 99 -11.15 16.49 -2.99
CA PHE A 99 -9.94 17.30 -2.98
C PHE A 99 -9.82 18.06 -4.32
N ILE A 100 -9.09 19.17 -4.31
CA ILE A 100 -8.83 19.97 -5.52
C ILE A 100 -7.58 19.48 -6.25
N GLY A 101 -7.59 19.53 -7.57
CA GLY A 101 -6.48 19.07 -8.39
C GLY A 101 -5.16 19.80 -8.13
N SER A 102 -5.19 21.08 -7.76
CA SER A 102 -3.99 21.84 -7.37
C SER A 102 -3.30 21.21 -6.15
N ASP A 103 -4.07 20.92 -5.11
CA ASP A 103 -3.56 20.39 -3.83
C ASP A 103 -3.04 18.97 -4.02
N LEU A 104 -3.66 18.19 -4.91
CA LEU A 104 -3.12 16.89 -5.33
C LEU A 104 -1.72 17.05 -5.95
N VAL A 105 -1.54 17.99 -6.88
CA VAL A 105 -0.23 18.19 -7.55
C VAL A 105 0.81 18.67 -6.54
N ASP A 106 0.44 19.56 -5.63
CA ASP A 106 1.32 20.03 -4.56
C ASP A 106 1.69 18.92 -3.57
N TRP A 107 0.73 18.08 -3.20
CA TRP A 107 0.98 16.92 -2.36
C TRP A 107 1.96 15.95 -3.04
N LEU A 108 1.73 15.60 -4.31
CA LEU A 108 2.61 14.72 -5.07
C LEU A 108 4.02 15.29 -5.19
N PHE A 109 4.16 16.59 -5.46
CA PHE A 109 5.47 17.23 -5.60
C PHE A 109 6.25 17.25 -4.28
N ASN A 110 5.56 17.41 -3.14
CA ASN A 110 6.21 17.50 -1.83
C ASN A 110 6.49 16.12 -1.20
N HIS A 111 5.69 15.09 -1.52
CA HIS A 111 5.78 13.77 -0.88
C HIS A 111 6.41 12.69 -1.77
N LEU A 112 6.42 12.86 -3.09
CA LEU A 112 7.08 11.90 -3.99
C LEU A 112 8.46 12.40 -4.41
N GLU A 113 9.48 11.61 -4.12
CA GLU A 113 10.83 11.88 -4.61
C GLU A 113 10.98 11.43 -6.07
N GLY A 114 11.60 12.29 -6.90
CA GLY A 114 11.94 11.99 -8.29
C GLY A 114 11.30 12.91 -9.33
N PHE A 115 10.42 13.83 -8.94
CA PHE A 115 9.94 14.87 -9.85
C PHE A 115 11.02 15.92 -10.10
N GLN A 116 11.29 16.22 -11.38
CA GLN A 116 12.19 17.30 -11.77
C GLN A 116 11.51 18.66 -11.58
N ASP A 117 10.23 18.74 -11.95
CA ASP A 117 9.44 19.96 -11.92
C ASP A 117 7.97 19.66 -11.60
N ARG A 118 7.21 20.69 -11.19
CA ARG A 118 5.75 20.61 -10.96
C ARG A 118 4.97 20.09 -12.18
N ARG A 119 5.52 20.25 -13.40
CA ARG A 119 4.94 19.73 -14.64
C ARG A 119 4.89 18.19 -14.67
N ASP A 120 5.90 17.53 -14.11
CA ASP A 120 5.96 16.07 -14.03
C ASP A 120 4.99 15.54 -12.98
N ALA A 121 4.85 16.24 -11.84
CA ALA A 121 3.82 15.94 -10.85
C ALA A 121 2.41 16.05 -11.44
N ARG A 122 2.15 17.09 -12.25
CA ARG A 122 0.90 17.22 -13.01
C ARG A 122 0.69 16.07 -13.99
N LYS A 123 1.74 15.63 -14.69
CA LYS A 123 1.66 14.47 -15.60
C LYS A 123 1.35 13.18 -14.83
N TYR A 124 1.88 13.02 -13.63
CA TYR A 124 1.56 11.90 -12.75
C TYR A 124 0.08 11.93 -12.31
N ALA A 125 -0.44 13.09 -11.92
CA ALA A 125 -1.88 13.25 -11.61
C ALA A 125 -2.78 12.91 -12.81
N CYS A 126 -2.39 13.27 -14.03
CA CYS A 126 -3.08 12.84 -15.25
C CYS A 126 -3.10 11.30 -15.39
N ASN A 127 -2.02 10.63 -15.01
CA ASN A 127 -1.95 9.16 -15.06
C ASN A 127 -2.84 8.52 -14.01
N LEU A 128 -2.93 9.09 -12.80
CA LEU A 128 -3.86 8.63 -11.77
C LEU A 128 -5.32 8.69 -12.24
N LEU A 129 -5.70 9.75 -12.96
CA LEU A 129 -7.04 9.88 -13.54
C LEU A 129 -7.28 8.82 -14.62
N LYS A 130 -6.30 8.57 -15.49
CA LYS A 130 -6.40 7.53 -16.54
C LYS A 130 -6.45 6.12 -15.97
N ALA A 131 -5.75 5.88 -14.86
CA ALA A 131 -5.76 4.62 -14.14
C ALA A 131 -7.07 4.39 -13.37
N GLY A 132 -7.96 5.39 -13.30
CA GLY A 132 -9.22 5.30 -12.54
C GLY A 132 -9.03 5.37 -11.02
N LEU A 133 -7.81 5.68 -10.55
CA LEU A 133 -7.47 5.80 -9.13
C LEU A 133 -8.00 7.09 -8.51
N ILE A 134 -8.22 8.11 -9.34
CA ILE A 134 -8.96 9.32 -8.98
C ILE A 134 -10.03 9.56 -10.04
N ARG A 135 -11.16 10.13 -9.67
CA ARG A 135 -12.30 10.37 -10.56
C ARG A 135 -12.73 11.82 -10.53
N HIS A 136 -13.02 12.35 -11.71
CA HIS A 136 -13.54 13.69 -11.86
C HIS A 136 -15.03 13.72 -11.54
N THR A 137 -15.46 14.64 -10.70
CA THR A 137 -16.87 14.79 -10.28
C THR A 137 -17.84 15.15 -11.42
N VAL A 138 -17.36 15.74 -12.52
CA VAL A 138 -18.16 16.12 -13.71
C VAL A 138 -17.81 15.30 -14.95
N ASN A 139 -17.28 14.09 -14.77
CA ASN A 139 -17.02 13.11 -15.83
C ASN A 139 -16.16 13.60 -17.02
N LYS A 140 -15.15 14.44 -16.75
CA LYS A 140 -14.15 14.84 -17.75
C LYS A 140 -12.94 13.91 -17.76
N ILE A 141 -12.45 13.61 -18.96
CA ILE A 141 -11.24 12.80 -19.18
C ILE A 141 -9.93 13.58 -19.04
N THR A 142 -9.99 14.91 -19.07
CA THR A 142 -8.82 15.77 -18.96
C THR A 142 -8.62 16.25 -17.52
N PHE A 143 -7.38 16.13 -17.04
CA PHE A 143 -7.01 16.63 -15.71
C PHE A 143 -6.91 18.16 -15.70
N SER A 144 -7.42 18.77 -14.63
CA SER A 144 -7.47 20.21 -14.39
C SER A 144 -7.22 20.48 -12.92
N GLU A 145 -6.24 21.34 -12.61
CA GLU A 145 -5.93 21.72 -11.22
C GLU A 145 -7.06 22.51 -10.57
N GLN A 146 -7.94 23.12 -11.37
CA GLN A 146 -9.07 23.93 -10.90
C GLN A 146 -10.34 23.11 -10.64
N CYS A 147 -10.25 21.78 -10.65
CA CYS A 147 -11.39 20.88 -10.52
C CYS A 147 -11.32 20.02 -9.27
N TYR A 148 -12.49 19.56 -8.84
CA TYR A 148 -12.62 18.63 -7.71
C TYR A 148 -12.58 17.18 -8.18
N TYR A 149 -11.89 16.36 -7.41
CA TYR A 149 -11.71 14.94 -7.62
C TYR A 149 -12.08 14.18 -6.35
N ILE A 150 -12.45 12.92 -6.53
CA ILE A 150 -12.66 11.95 -5.46
C ILE A 150 -11.77 10.74 -5.72
N PHE A 151 -11.47 9.98 -4.67
CA PHE A 151 -10.74 8.74 -4.83
C PHE A 151 -11.55 7.71 -5.64
N GLY A 152 -10.82 6.97 -6.48
CA GLY A 152 -11.31 5.84 -7.22
C GLY A 152 -11.53 4.62 -6.33
N ASP A 153 -12.19 3.60 -6.87
CA ASP A 153 -12.27 2.31 -6.18
C ASP A 153 -10.91 1.63 -6.35
N LEU A 154 -10.13 1.57 -5.27
CA LEU A 154 -8.89 0.77 -5.20
C LEU A 154 -9.17 -0.75 -5.26
N CYS A 155 -10.44 -1.12 -5.37
CA CYS A 155 -10.96 -2.46 -5.60
C CYS A 155 -11.20 -2.61 -7.11
N GLY A 156 -10.15 -2.91 -7.87
CA GLY A 156 -10.31 -3.49 -9.19
C GLY A 156 -10.51 -5.00 -9.03
N SER A 157 -11.75 -5.45 -9.17
CA SER A 157 -12.11 -6.83 -9.47
C SER A 157 -11.70 -7.22 -10.89
#